data_AF-A0A385DCY1-F1
#
_entry.id   AF-A0A385DCY1-F1
#
_cell.length_a   1.000
_cell.length_b   1.000
_cell.length_c   1.000
_cell.angle_alpha   90.00
_cell.angle_beta   90.00
_cell.angle_gamma   90.00
#
_symmetry.space_group_name_H-M   'P 1'
#
loop_
_entity.id
_entity.type
_entity.pdbx_description
1 polymer ?
#
loop_
_entity_poly.entity_id
_entity_poly.type
_entity_poly.pdbx_seq_one_letter_code
_entity_poly.pdbx_strand_id
1 'polypeptide(L)'
;MTAKFAMSLMDDIDHPELVLFCEDDYAGTLIDALINQEDPDLGRRVEILAVGAASTVTTLGSLAAAGRLPGVSLGVLDADQRAQDGCVVLPGSQAPEKEVFDALDEAAWETVARRLDVRAGELLQAVDDARQIDNHHAWTRRVAEHLGPRVRTDRVWEAIAAVWAKDAVDPQERASFVNSIQQHLAIQS
;
A
#
# COMPACT_ATOMS: atom_id res chain seq x y z
N MET A 1 25.06 43.53 0.42
CA MET A 1 24.06 42.71 -0.28
C MET A 1 24.75 41.42 -0.74
N THR A 2 24.34 40.18 -0.48
CA THR A 2 23.47 39.60 0.55
C THR A 2 23.76 38.09 0.52
N ALA A 3 24.50 37.55 1.50
CA ALA A 3 24.66 36.10 1.65
C ALA A 3 23.35 35.42 2.14
N LYS A 4 22.40 36.21 2.65
CA LYS A 4 21.09 35.75 3.12
C LYS A 4 20.07 35.41 2.02
N PHE A 5 20.35 35.68 0.74
CA PHE A 5 19.45 35.29 -0.37
C PHE A 5 19.78 33.94 -1.01
N ALA A 6 20.93 33.33 -0.67
CA ALA A 6 21.33 32.05 -1.24
C ALA A 6 20.92 30.83 -0.39
N MET A 7 20.42 31.03 0.83
CA MET A 7 20.00 29.95 1.73
C MET A 7 18.49 29.65 1.72
N SER A 8 17.65 30.45 1.05
CA SER A 8 16.18 30.23 1.07
C SER A 8 15.63 29.61 -0.22
N LEU A 9 16.50 29.08 -1.10
CA LEU A 9 16.09 28.41 -2.34
C LEU A 9 16.51 26.93 -2.40
N MET A 10 17.02 26.38 -1.29
CA MET A 10 17.54 25.00 -1.21
C MET A 10 16.80 24.09 -0.21
N ASP A 11 15.77 24.59 0.48
CA ASP A 11 14.99 23.84 1.48
C ASP A 11 13.56 23.49 1.02
N ASP A 12 13.25 23.62 -0.27
CA ASP A 12 12.01 23.05 -0.87
C ASP A 12 12.19 21.54 -1.14
N ILE A 13 12.91 20.83 -0.26
CA ILE A 13 12.78 19.38 -0.18
C ILE A 13 11.54 19.17 0.68
N ASP A 14 10.42 18.81 0.05
CA ASP A 14 9.26 18.27 0.78
C ASP A 14 9.78 17.12 1.64
N HIS A 15 9.95 17.38 2.94
CA HIS A 15 10.31 16.35 3.89
C HIS A 15 9.00 15.71 4.32
N PRO A 16 8.82 14.40 4.09
CA PRO A 16 7.62 13.73 4.56
C PRO A 16 7.52 13.92 6.07
N GLU A 17 6.31 14.21 6.54
CA GLU A 17 6.05 14.34 7.97
C GLU A 17 6.05 12.97 8.65
N LEU A 18 5.81 11.90 7.88
CA LEU A 18 5.80 10.52 8.35
C LEU A 18 6.39 9.57 7.30
N VAL A 19 7.27 8.68 7.73
CA VAL A 19 7.78 7.57 6.90
C VAL A 19 7.12 6.25 7.32
N LEU A 20 6.48 5.57 6.37
CA LEU A 20 5.88 4.25 6.53
C LEU A 20 6.79 3.18 5.95
N PHE A 21 7.25 2.25 6.78
CA PHE A 21 8.06 1.11 6.32
C PHE A 21 7.18 -0.09 6.06
N CYS A 22 7.24 -0.67 4.86
CA CYS A 22 6.45 -1.84 4.47
C CYS A 22 7.34 -2.91 3.85
N GLU A 23 6.79 -4.11 3.64
CA GLU A 23 7.60 -5.26 3.24
C GLU A 23 8.13 -5.14 1.81
N ASP A 24 7.26 -4.76 0.88
CA ASP A 24 7.58 -4.62 -0.53
C ASP A 24 6.72 -3.54 -1.22
N ASP A 25 6.95 -3.36 -2.52
CA ASP A 25 6.21 -2.38 -3.33
C ASP A 25 4.72 -2.71 -3.46
N TYR A 26 4.33 -3.98 -3.30
CA TYR A 26 2.93 -4.40 -3.37
C TYR A 26 2.18 -3.96 -2.12
N ALA A 27 2.76 -4.20 -0.94
CA ALA A 27 2.26 -3.66 0.32
C ALA A 27 2.20 -2.13 0.26
N GLY A 28 3.25 -1.47 -0.26
CA GLY A 28 3.28 -0.02 -0.42
C GLY A 28 2.11 0.52 -1.27
N THR A 29 1.79 -0.16 -2.38
CA THR A 29 0.66 0.20 -3.24
C THR A 29 -0.69 0.07 -2.52
N LEU A 30 -0.87 -0.96 -1.67
CA LEU A 30 -2.09 -1.13 -0.88
C LEU A 30 -2.24 -0.05 0.19
N ILE A 31 -1.15 0.29 0.88
CA ILE A 31 -1.11 1.36 1.88
C ILE A 31 -1.51 2.69 1.24
N ASP A 32 -0.88 3.02 0.11
CA ASP A 32 -1.17 4.25 -0.64
C ASP A 32 -2.64 4.29 -1.08
N ALA A 33 -3.19 3.18 -1.59
CA ALA A 33 -4.58 3.10 -2.00
C ALA A 33 -5.56 3.31 -0.82
N LEU A 34 -5.27 2.74 0.35
CA LEU A 34 -6.08 2.93 1.56
C LEU A 34 -6.06 4.38 2.05
N ILE A 35 -4.86 4.98 2.12
CA ILE A 35 -4.69 6.36 2.54
C ILE A 35 -5.39 7.30 1.57
N ASN A 36 -5.13 7.18 0.26
CA ASN A 36 -5.75 8.06 -0.74
C ASN A 36 -7.27 7.90 -0.84
N GLN A 37 -7.82 6.75 -0.45
CA GLN A 37 -9.26 6.54 -0.42
C GLN A 37 -9.94 7.17 0.81
N GLU A 38 -9.24 7.25 1.94
CA GLU A 38 -9.80 7.74 3.21
C GLU A 38 -9.40 9.19 3.53
N ASP A 39 -8.13 9.54 3.36
CA ASP A 39 -7.55 10.86 3.57
C ASP A 39 -6.45 11.18 2.53
N PRO A 40 -6.84 11.77 1.38
CA PRO A 40 -5.90 12.19 0.34
C PRO A 40 -4.89 13.27 0.79
N ASP A 41 -5.19 14.03 1.85
CA ASP A 41 -4.28 15.07 2.34
C ASP A 41 -3.15 14.44 3.17
N LEU A 42 -3.45 13.37 3.92
CA LEU A 42 -2.41 12.53 4.54
C LEU A 42 -1.47 11.92 3.51
N GLY A 43 -1.98 11.47 2.36
CA GLY A 43 -1.18 10.91 1.27
C GLY A 43 -0.04 11.83 0.80
N ARG A 44 -0.21 13.15 0.90
CA ARG A 44 0.84 14.13 0.53
C ARG A 44 1.91 14.35 1.60
N ARG A 45 1.67 13.86 2.82
CA ARG A 45 2.52 14.06 4.01
C ARG A 45 3.29 12.81 4.39
N VAL A 46 2.96 11.67 3.79
CA VAL A 46 3.58 10.37 4.05
C VAL A 46 4.54 9.98 2.94
N GLU A 47 5.66 9.37 3.29
CA GLU A 47 6.52 8.62 2.36
C GLU A 47 6.40 7.14 2.71
N ILE A 48 6.20 6.29 1.71
CA ILE A 48 6.09 4.83 1.89
C ILE A 48 7.35 4.19 1.32
N LEU A 49 8.06 3.41 2.13
CA LEU A 49 9.32 2.77 1.78
C LEU A 49 9.23 1.26 1.96
N ALA A 50 9.50 0.51 0.88
CA ALA A 50 9.70 -0.92 0.91
C ALA A 50 11.09 -1.25 1.49
N VAL A 51 11.13 -2.05 2.56
CA VAL A 51 12.36 -2.35 3.32
C VAL A 51 12.71 -3.84 3.36
N GLY A 52 11.90 -4.70 2.75
CA GLY A 52 12.05 -6.15 2.76
C GLY A 52 11.26 -6.81 3.89
N ALA A 53 11.58 -8.06 4.21
CA ALA A 53 10.78 -8.94 5.07
C ALA A 53 10.21 -8.30 6.36
N ALA A 54 9.06 -8.81 6.82
CA ALA A 54 8.37 -8.46 8.07
C ALA A 54 9.29 -8.22 9.29
N SER A 55 10.37 -9.00 9.44
CA SER A 55 11.34 -8.84 10.53
C SER A 55 12.12 -7.51 10.47
N THR A 56 12.40 -7.03 9.26
CA THR A 56 13.04 -5.73 9.02
C THR A 56 12.06 -4.60 9.34
N VAL A 57 10.81 -4.70 8.85
CA VAL A 57 9.74 -3.75 9.19
C VAL A 57 9.54 -3.67 10.70
N THR A 58 9.45 -4.82 11.37
CA THR A 58 9.29 -4.90 12.84
C THR A 58 10.45 -4.23 13.57
N THR A 59 11.68 -4.46 13.11
CA THR A 59 12.89 -3.86 13.70
C THR A 59 12.85 -2.34 13.56
N LEU A 60 12.51 -1.83 12.38
CA LEU A 60 12.40 -0.39 12.13
C LEU A 60 11.25 0.24 12.93
N GLY A 61 10.08 -0.41 12.98
CA GLY A 61 8.95 0.04 13.78
C GLY A 61 9.28 0.12 15.28
N SER A 62 9.98 -0.88 15.82
CA SER A 62 10.46 -0.86 17.21
C SER A 62 11.46 0.27 17.47
N LEU A 63 12.36 0.55 16.54
CA LEU A 63 13.30 1.68 16.64
C LEU A 63 12.57 3.03 16.55
N ALA A 64 11.56 3.14 15.69
CA ALA A 64 10.72 4.32 15.56
C ALA A 64 9.95 4.62 16.86
N ALA A 65 9.29 3.60 17.43
CA ALA A 65 8.58 3.70 18.70
C ALA A 65 9.50 4.10 19.87
N ALA A 66 10.77 3.70 19.80
CA ALA A 66 11.80 4.09 20.78
C ALA A 66 12.43 5.46 20.50
N GLY A 67 11.98 6.21 19.49
CA GLY A 67 12.54 7.52 19.12
C GLY A 67 13.98 7.46 18.61
N ARG A 68 14.38 6.33 18.00
CA ARG A 68 15.77 6.08 17.57
C ARG A 68 15.99 6.28 16.07
N LEU A 69 14.96 6.60 15.31
CA LEU A 69 15.05 6.94 13.90
C LEU A 69 14.95 8.45 13.69
N PRO A 70 15.56 9.01 12.63
CA PRO A 70 15.32 10.39 12.23
C PRO A 70 13.87 10.56 11.77
N GLY A 71 13.17 11.57 12.32
CA GLY A 71 11.79 11.89 11.93
C GLY A 71 10.75 10.92 12.50
N VAL A 72 9.48 11.22 12.23
CA VAL A 72 8.36 10.36 12.62
C VAL A 72 8.27 9.19 11.65
N SER A 73 8.18 7.97 12.17
CA SER A 73 8.11 6.77 11.33
C SER A 73 7.28 5.67 11.97
N LEU A 74 6.75 4.77 11.14
CA LEU A 74 5.87 3.67 11.55
C LEU A 74 6.09 2.44 10.67
N GLY A 75 6.10 1.24 11.25
CA GLY A 75 6.07 0.00 10.47
C GLY A 75 4.66 -0.36 10.03
N VAL A 76 4.50 -0.93 8.84
CA VAL A 76 3.24 -1.47 8.33
C VAL A 76 3.49 -2.91 7.87
N LEU A 77 2.85 -3.85 8.55
CA LEU A 77 2.98 -5.28 8.30
C LEU A 77 1.82 -5.81 7.47
N ASP A 78 2.05 -6.90 6.75
CA ASP A 78 1.00 -7.62 6.03
C ASP A 78 -0.03 -8.23 7.00
N ALA A 79 -1.25 -8.44 6.50
CA ALA A 79 -2.39 -8.84 7.31
C ALA A 79 -2.27 -10.26 7.91
N ASP A 80 -1.39 -11.10 7.38
CA ASP A 80 -1.07 -12.42 7.94
C ASP A 80 0.02 -12.37 9.04
N GLN A 81 0.61 -11.20 9.28
CA GLN A 81 1.57 -10.98 10.35
C GLN A 81 0.87 -10.62 11.66
N ARG A 82 1.56 -10.87 12.77
CA ARG A 82 1.09 -10.44 14.09
C ARG A 82 1.49 -8.99 14.33
N ALA A 83 0.56 -8.18 14.84
CA ALA A 83 0.86 -6.83 15.31
C ALA A 83 2.05 -6.81 16.30
N GLN A 84 2.93 -5.82 16.12
CA GLN A 84 4.14 -5.60 16.90
C GLN A 84 4.21 -4.13 17.34
N ASP A 85 4.97 -3.86 18.40
CA ASP A 85 5.18 -2.50 18.87
C ASP A 85 5.80 -1.61 17.78
N GLY A 86 5.26 -0.42 17.61
CA GLY A 86 5.68 0.52 16.56
C GLY A 86 5.28 0.10 15.15
N CYS A 87 4.39 -0.88 15.00
CA CYS A 87 3.83 -1.28 13.72
C CYS A 87 2.29 -1.27 13.75
N VAL A 88 1.69 -0.98 12.60
CA VAL A 88 0.28 -1.29 12.30
C VAL A 88 0.23 -2.45 11.30
N VAL A 89 -0.94 -3.05 11.14
CA VAL A 89 -1.16 -4.21 10.25
C VAL A 89 -2.16 -3.79 9.17
N LEU A 90 -1.92 -4.22 7.93
CA LEU A 90 -2.86 -4.03 6.83
C LEU A 90 -4.23 -4.66 7.15
N PRO A 91 -5.34 -4.10 6.63
CA PRO A 91 -6.66 -4.73 6.70
C PRO A 91 -6.66 -6.15 6.14
N GLY A 92 -7.47 -7.03 6.74
CA GLY A 92 -7.61 -8.43 6.33
C GLY A 92 -6.98 -9.45 7.27
N SER A 93 -6.73 -10.66 6.76
CA SER A 93 -6.20 -11.79 7.55
C SER A 93 -5.28 -12.75 6.80
N GLN A 94 -5.05 -12.50 5.51
CA GLN A 94 -4.23 -13.33 4.63
C GLN A 94 -3.07 -12.53 4.04
N ALA A 95 -2.17 -13.23 3.34
CA ALA A 95 -1.16 -12.58 2.52
C ALA A 95 -1.83 -11.61 1.50
N PRO A 96 -1.19 -10.48 1.16
CA PRO A 96 -1.81 -9.41 0.39
C PRO A 96 -2.48 -9.85 -0.91
N GLU A 97 -1.84 -10.71 -1.72
CA GLU A 97 -2.41 -11.14 -2.99
C GLU A 97 -3.66 -11.99 -2.80
N LYS A 98 -3.67 -12.85 -1.77
CA LYS A 98 -4.84 -13.69 -1.46
C LYS A 98 -6.00 -12.84 -0.97
N GLU A 99 -5.73 -11.97 0.01
CA GLU A 99 -6.73 -11.08 0.60
C GLU A 99 -7.43 -10.27 -0.49
N VAL A 100 -6.63 -9.63 -1.34
CA VAL A 100 -7.14 -8.75 -2.40
C VAL A 100 -7.87 -9.54 -3.49
N PHE A 101 -7.32 -10.67 -3.95
CA PHE A 101 -7.98 -11.46 -4.99
C PHE A 101 -9.29 -12.05 -4.49
N ASP A 102 -9.37 -12.54 -3.26
CA ASP A 102 -10.56 -13.18 -2.72
C ASP A 102 -11.65 -12.19 -2.29
N ALA A 103 -11.27 -10.96 -1.91
CA ALA A 103 -12.22 -9.92 -1.48
C ALA A 103 -12.98 -9.26 -2.65
N LEU A 104 -12.43 -9.25 -3.87
CA LEU A 104 -13.08 -8.63 -5.01
C LEU A 104 -14.18 -9.53 -5.62
N ASP A 105 -15.40 -9.03 -5.67
CA ASP A 105 -16.52 -9.65 -6.39
C ASP A 105 -16.50 -9.35 -7.90
N GLU A 106 -17.44 -9.92 -8.65
CA GLU A 106 -17.51 -9.76 -10.11
C GLU A 106 -17.65 -8.29 -10.53
N ALA A 107 -18.44 -7.49 -9.82
CA ALA A 107 -18.64 -6.06 -10.13
C ALA A 107 -17.37 -5.23 -9.87
N ALA A 108 -16.63 -5.57 -8.82
CA ALA A 108 -15.32 -4.99 -8.55
C ALA A 108 -14.32 -5.36 -9.65
N TRP A 109 -14.27 -6.62 -10.08
CA TRP A 109 -13.42 -7.05 -11.19
C TRP A 109 -13.78 -6.37 -12.52
N GLU A 110 -15.05 -6.15 -12.82
CA GLU A 110 -15.46 -5.33 -13.97
C GLU A 110 -14.92 -3.89 -13.88
N THR A 111 -14.85 -3.34 -12.67
CA THR A 111 -14.27 -2.02 -12.43
C THR A 111 -12.76 -2.02 -12.63
N VAL A 112 -12.05 -3.06 -12.20
CA VAL A 112 -10.62 -3.26 -12.51
C VAL A 112 -10.41 -3.35 -14.02
N ALA A 113 -11.23 -4.12 -14.74
CA ALA A 113 -11.14 -4.26 -16.20
C ALA A 113 -11.26 -2.92 -16.93
N ARG A 114 -12.23 -2.08 -16.51
CA ARG A 114 -12.39 -0.72 -17.05
C ARG A 114 -11.18 0.17 -16.79
N ARG A 115 -10.56 0.09 -15.60
CA ARG A 115 -9.32 0.84 -15.28
C ARG A 115 -8.14 0.41 -16.14
N LEU A 116 -8.07 -0.88 -16.45
CA LEU A 116 -7.02 -1.45 -17.30
C LEU A 116 -7.26 -1.25 -18.80
N ASP A 117 -8.47 -0.81 -19.19
CA ASP A 117 -8.92 -0.74 -20.58
C ASP A 117 -8.86 -2.10 -21.29
N VAL A 118 -9.33 -3.14 -20.59
CA VAL A 118 -9.42 -4.53 -21.09
C VAL A 118 -10.85 -5.05 -20.99
N ARG A 119 -11.13 -6.16 -21.67
CA ARG A 119 -12.46 -6.80 -21.59
C ARG A 119 -12.61 -7.49 -20.25
N ALA A 120 -13.76 -7.30 -19.59
CA ALA A 120 -14.04 -7.92 -18.29
C ALA A 120 -13.90 -9.45 -18.32
N GLY A 121 -14.44 -10.11 -19.34
CA GLY A 121 -14.31 -11.56 -19.48
C GLY A 121 -12.87 -12.06 -19.65
N GLU A 122 -12.00 -11.27 -20.30
CA GLU A 122 -10.57 -11.61 -20.42
C GLU A 122 -9.84 -11.44 -19.09
N LEU A 123 -10.16 -10.39 -18.31
CA LEU A 123 -9.61 -10.22 -16.97
C LEU A 123 -10.08 -11.31 -16.01
N LEU A 124 -11.37 -11.63 -16.00
CA LEU A 124 -11.92 -12.67 -15.11
C LEU A 124 -11.28 -14.03 -15.38
N GLN A 125 -11.14 -14.41 -16.66
CA GLN A 125 -10.41 -15.64 -17.01
C GLN A 125 -8.95 -15.60 -16.55
N ALA A 126 -8.27 -14.47 -16.71
CA ALA A 126 -6.88 -14.32 -16.27
C ALA A 126 -6.73 -14.44 -14.75
N VAL A 127 -7.69 -13.90 -13.98
CA VAL A 127 -7.76 -14.00 -12.51
C VAL A 127 -8.01 -15.44 -12.09
N ASP A 128 -8.97 -16.12 -12.71
CA ASP A 128 -9.28 -17.52 -12.40
C ASP A 128 -8.10 -18.44 -12.71
N ASP A 129 -7.42 -18.23 -13.85
CA ASP A 129 -6.19 -18.94 -14.21
C ASP A 129 -5.06 -18.69 -13.18
N ALA A 130 -4.92 -17.44 -12.72
CA ALA A 130 -3.89 -17.06 -11.76
C ALA A 130 -4.11 -17.73 -10.41
N ARG A 131 -5.35 -17.78 -9.91
CA ARG A 131 -5.71 -18.44 -8.64
C ARG A 131 -5.40 -19.94 -8.58
N GLN A 132 -5.21 -20.60 -9.73
CA GLN A 132 -4.79 -22.00 -9.79
C GLN A 132 -3.29 -22.20 -9.50
N ILE A 133 -2.50 -21.14 -9.41
CA ILE A 133 -1.07 -21.20 -9.11
C ILE A 133 -0.88 -21.23 -7.60
N ASP A 134 -0.18 -22.25 -7.07
CA ASP A 134 0.08 -22.38 -5.62
C ASP A 134 0.83 -21.16 -5.03
N ASN A 135 1.75 -20.60 -5.80
CA ASN A 135 2.53 -19.42 -5.42
C ASN A 135 1.75 -18.12 -5.70
N HIS A 136 1.07 -17.58 -4.69
CA HIS A 136 0.24 -16.37 -4.80
C HIS A 136 1.01 -15.10 -5.22
N HIS A 137 2.30 -14.99 -4.90
CA HIS A 137 3.13 -13.88 -5.34
C HIS A 137 3.25 -13.77 -6.87
N ALA A 138 2.96 -14.85 -7.60
CA ALA A 138 2.97 -14.87 -9.06
C ALA A 138 1.62 -14.46 -9.69
N TRP A 139 0.54 -14.31 -8.92
CA TRP A 139 -0.81 -14.14 -9.46
C TRP A 139 -0.97 -12.88 -10.29
N THR A 140 -0.61 -11.72 -9.75
CA THR A 140 -0.69 -10.44 -10.46
C THR A 140 0.13 -10.44 -11.74
N ARG A 141 1.33 -11.04 -11.71
CA ARG A 141 2.17 -11.21 -12.89
C ARG A 141 1.48 -12.08 -13.94
N ARG A 142 0.87 -13.19 -13.51
CA ARG A 142 0.15 -14.10 -14.40
C ARG A 142 -1.03 -13.41 -15.09
N VAL A 143 -1.77 -12.59 -14.34
CA VAL A 143 -2.87 -11.78 -14.91
C VAL A 143 -2.34 -10.84 -16.00
N ALA A 144 -1.27 -10.09 -15.73
CA ALA A 144 -0.68 -9.19 -16.71
C ALA A 144 -0.19 -9.93 -17.97
N GLU A 145 0.49 -11.06 -17.80
CA GLU A 145 0.96 -11.89 -18.92
C GLU A 145 -0.19 -12.43 -19.79
N HIS A 146 -1.33 -12.80 -19.18
CA HIS A 146 -2.52 -13.23 -19.89
C HIS A 146 -3.16 -12.09 -20.70
N LEU A 147 -3.29 -10.90 -20.10
CA LEU A 147 -3.88 -9.72 -20.76
C LEU A 147 -3.01 -9.18 -21.91
N GLY A 148 -1.74 -9.57 -21.96
CA GLY A 148 -0.85 -9.36 -23.09
C GLY A 148 0.21 -8.27 -22.87
N PRO A 149 1.10 -8.07 -23.86
CA PRO A 149 2.39 -7.41 -23.67
C PRO A 149 2.32 -5.90 -23.37
N ARG A 150 1.14 -5.29 -23.45
CA ARG A 150 0.92 -3.86 -23.16
C ARG A 150 0.45 -3.61 -21.73
N VAL A 151 0.07 -4.66 -21.00
CA VAL A 151 -0.39 -4.57 -19.62
C VAL A 151 0.78 -4.94 -18.70
N ARG A 152 1.24 -3.97 -17.92
CA ARG A 152 2.32 -4.19 -16.95
C ARG A 152 1.76 -4.73 -15.64
N THR A 153 2.56 -5.53 -14.93
CA THR A 153 2.18 -6.13 -13.65
C THR A 153 1.84 -5.11 -12.57
N ASP A 154 2.64 -4.05 -12.46
CA ASP A 154 2.41 -2.96 -11.50
C ASP A 154 1.10 -2.22 -11.79
N ARG A 155 0.80 -1.93 -13.06
CA ARG A 155 -0.47 -1.32 -13.46
C ARG A 155 -1.68 -2.21 -13.09
N VAL A 156 -1.53 -3.53 -13.20
CA VAL A 156 -2.57 -4.48 -12.72
C VAL A 156 -2.73 -4.35 -11.21
N TRP A 157 -1.62 -4.36 -10.47
CA TRP A 157 -1.65 -4.24 -9.01
C TRP A 157 -2.28 -2.92 -8.55
N GLU A 158 -1.87 -1.78 -9.11
CA GLU A 158 -2.43 -0.45 -8.82
C GLU A 158 -3.93 -0.40 -9.07
N ALA A 159 -4.40 -0.96 -10.19
CA ALA A 159 -5.81 -0.99 -10.54
C ALA A 159 -6.62 -1.83 -9.55
N ILE A 160 -6.08 -2.99 -9.15
CA ILE A 160 -6.68 -3.88 -8.16
C ILE A 160 -6.70 -3.19 -6.79
N ALA A 161 -5.57 -2.68 -6.31
CA ALA A 161 -5.41 -2.01 -5.02
C ALA A 161 -6.41 -0.85 -4.85
N ALA A 162 -6.55 -0.02 -5.87
CA ALA A 162 -7.47 1.12 -5.85
C ALA A 162 -8.96 0.69 -5.82
N VAL A 163 -9.31 -0.46 -6.40
CA VAL A 163 -10.68 -1.00 -6.32
C VAL A 163 -10.89 -1.70 -4.99
N TRP A 164 -9.93 -2.49 -4.53
CA TRP A 164 -9.99 -3.16 -3.23
C TRP A 164 -10.17 -2.17 -2.08
N ALA A 165 -9.31 -1.15 -2.00
CA ALA A 165 -9.37 -0.14 -0.95
C ALA A 165 -10.73 0.57 -0.90
N LYS A 166 -11.37 0.78 -2.05
CA LYS A 166 -12.64 1.52 -2.17
C LYS A 166 -13.87 0.64 -1.98
N ASP A 167 -13.90 -0.49 -2.67
CA ASP A 167 -15.13 -1.25 -2.93
C ASP A 167 -15.17 -2.56 -2.11
N ALA A 168 -14.04 -3.05 -1.59
CA ALA A 168 -13.97 -4.34 -0.88
C ALA A 168 -13.61 -4.23 0.61
N VAL A 169 -12.73 -3.30 1.00
CA VAL A 169 -12.38 -3.09 2.41
C VAL A 169 -13.55 -2.44 3.14
N ASP A 170 -13.92 -3.01 4.29
CA ASP A 170 -14.96 -2.45 5.15
C ASP A 170 -14.63 -0.99 5.51
N PRO A 171 -15.57 -0.03 5.36
CA PRO A 171 -15.28 1.37 5.61
C PRO A 171 -14.81 1.67 7.04
N GLN A 172 -15.29 0.93 8.04
CA GLN A 172 -14.87 1.13 9.42
C GLN A 172 -13.45 0.58 9.65
N GLU A 173 -13.12 -0.57 9.04
CA GLU A 173 -11.76 -1.13 9.08
C GLU A 173 -10.75 -0.21 8.39
N ARG A 174 -11.07 0.27 7.17
CA ARG A 174 -10.24 1.23 6.44
C ARG A 174 -10.01 2.51 7.23
N ALA A 175 -11.07 3.09 7.78
CA ALA A 175 -10.95 4.28 8.61
C ALA A 175 -10.11 4.01 9.87
N SER A 176 -10.28 2.85 10.52
CA SER A 176 -9.48 2.48 11.70
C SER A 176 -7.98 2.39 11.37
N PHE A 177 -7.63 1.78 10.24
CA PHE A 177 -6.26 1.70 9.76
C PHE A 177 -5.65 3.09 9.54
N VAL A 178 -6.32 3.94 8.76
CA VAL A 178 -5.81 5.30 8.45
C VAL A 178 -5.78 6.19 9.70
N ASN A 179 -6.77 6.09 10.58
CA ASN A 179 -6.76 6.80 11.87
C ASN A 179 -5.56 6.39 12.75
N SER A 180 -5.14 5.13 12.69
CA SER A 180 -3.98 4.66 13.46
C SER A 180 -2.69 5.32 12.97
N ILE A 181 -2.57 5.54 11.65
CA ILE A 181 -1.46 6.28 11.04
C ILE A 181 -1.49 7.76 11.46
N GLN A 182 -2.66 8.40 11.38
CA GLN A 182 -2.83 9.81 11.77
C GLN A 182 -2.52 10.05 13.25
N GLN A 183 -2.98 9.15 14.13
CA GLN A 183 -2.71 9.26 15.57
C GLN A 183 -1.21 9.17 15.86
N HIS A 184 -0.49 8.30 15.16
CA HIS A 184 0.95 8.18 15.32
C HIS A 184 1.69 9.46 14.93
N LEU A 185 1.26 10.09 13.83
CA LEU A 185 1.78 11.39 13.39
C LEU A 185 1.55 12.48 14.45
N ALA A 186 0.35 12.53 15.04
CA ALA A 186 -0.02 13.54 16.03
C ALA A 186 0.68 13.39 17.39
N ILE A 187 1.09 12.17 17.78
CA ILE A 187 1.77 11.92 19.06
C ILE A 187 3.23 12.40 19.03
N GLN A 188 3.85 12.43 17.86
CA GLN A 188 5.28 12.70 17.67
C GLN A 188 5.56 14.11 17.11
N SER A 189 4.52 14.90 16.84
CA SER A 189 4.58 16.32 16.43
C SER A 189 4.53 17.27 17.63
#